data_AF-A0AAN7WCB0-F1
#
_entry.id   AF-A0AAN7WCB0-F1
#
_cell.length_a   1.000
_cell.length_b   1.000
_cell.length_c   1.000
_cell.angle_alpha   90.00
_cell.angle_beta   90.00
_cell.angle_gamma   90.00
#
_symmetry.space_group_name_H-M   'P 1'
#
loop_
_entity.id
_entity.type
_entity.pdbx_description
1 polymer ?
#
loop_
_entity_poly.entity_id
_entity_poly.type
_entity_poly.pdbx_seq_one_letter_code
_entity_poly.pdbx_strand_id
1 'polypeptide(L)'
;MAIAKHDRNVDKFDKYWRFNKIKNMSKEELRLLADNAGYPTQAYTKTALQKYAERVERSLLCYYKCSNEELQQFAQERGIAAPAGAFQRSKFITTLESADQQTTFERFMDLAPELRISVYEYYLAGLPKVLYCPVQPPLSRICRRIRTEIMPMFCNMTLFWLDMSVHGAGQAGKLRFNADESSFLLGLGHSETMRVRGVFLSVESVMVGLPDYRMCLYAGIREDGLSTKVQAGPRADSDSTVVAPLDAATKKRVRRMQKAIDTNASAVLKSVVQRGGKEGLKMRDIYALRSVVEKAWFA
;
A
#
# COMPACT_ATOMS: atom_id res chain seq x y z
N MET A 1 -1.76 9.85 -17.56
CA MET A 1 -1.73 9.63 -16.10
C MET A 1 -1.12 10.85 -15.44
N ALA A 2 -1.91 11.71 -14.78
CA ALA A 2 -1.36 12.72 -13.89
C ALA A 2 -0.66 11.99 -12.73
N ILE A 3 0.55 12.42 -12.33
CA ILE A 3 1.13 11.90 -11.09
C ILE A 3 0.26 12.48 -9.98
N ALA A 4 -0.45 11.61 -9.26
CA ALA A 4 -1.37 12.04 -8.19
C ALA A 4 -0.61 12.91 -7.19
N LYS A 5 -1.29 13.92 -6.61
CA LYS A 5 -0.72 14.71 -5.51
C LYS A 5 -0.39 13.75 -4.38
N HIS A 6 0.88 13.70 -4.03
CA HIS A 6 1.41 12.88 -2.96
C HIS A 6 1.22 13.64 -1.66
N ASP A 7 0.28 13.22 -0.81
CA ASP A 7 0.10 13.75 0.55
C ASP A 7 0.95 12.92 1.52
N ARG A 8 2.08 13.49 1.97
CA ARG A 8 3.07 12.87 2.87
C ARG A 8 2.60 12.65 4.31
N ASN A 9 1.31 12.83 4.64
CA ASN A 9 0.86 12.69 6.03
C ASN A 9 1.44 11.42 6.69
N VAL A 10 2.34 11.65 7.64
CA VAL A 10 3.41 10.70 8.09
C VAL A 10 2.84 9.44 8.72
N ASP A 11 1.56 9.47 9.03
CA ASP A 11 0.80 8.36 9.57
C ASP A 11 0.44 7.26 8.56
N LYS A 12 0.79 7.37 7.27
CA LYS A 12 0.36 6.42 6.22
C LYS A 12 1.38 5.31 5.88
N PHE A 13 2.62 5.40 6.36
CA PHE A 13 3.76 4.66 5.77
C PHE A 13 3.89 3.16 6.09
N ASP A 14 2.98 2.58 6.86
CA ASP A 14 2.94 1.12 7.12
C ASP A 14 1.51 0.66 7.46
N LYS A 15 0.50 1.41 6.98
CA LYS A 15 -0.89 1.21 7.42
C LYS A 15 -1.84 0.77 6.32
N TYR A 16 -1.35 0.53 5.09
CA TYR A 16 -2.24 0.08 4.01
C TYR A 16 -2.96 -1.24 4.38
N TRP A 17 -2.36 -2.04 5.26
CA TRP A 17 -2.92 -3.28 5.80
C TRP A 17 -3.36 -3.16 7.27
N ARG A 18 -3.09 -2.04 7.96
CA ARG A 18 -3.43 -1.88 9.37
C ARG A 18 -4.80 -1.22 9.52
N PHE A 19 -5.67 -1.89 10.26
CA PHE A 19 -6.98 -1.42 10.74
C PHE A 19 -6.84 -0.30 11.81
N ASN A 20 -5.90 0.61 11.64
CA ASN A 20 -5.56 1.65 12.62
C ASN A 20 -6.38 2.92 12.43
N LYS A 21 -7.16 3.06 11.35
CA LYS A 21 -7.99 4.24 11.10
C LYS A 21 -8.97 4.46 12.26
N ILE A 22 -9.56 3.38 12.75
CA ILE A 22 -10.57 3.39 13.83
C ILE A 22 -10.03 3.97 15.14
N LYS A 23 -8.74 3.76 15.45
CA LYS A 23 -8.15 4.26 16.69
C LYS A 23 -8.16 5.78 16.77
N ASN A 24 -8.03 6.44 15.62
CA ASN A 24 -7.93 7.89 15.51
C ASN A 24 -9.27 8.58 15.22
N MET A 25 -10.33 7.81 14.92
CA MET A 25 -11.65 8.39 14.65
C MET A 25 -12.27 9.04 15.90
N SER A 26 -13.01 10.11 15.66
CA SER A 26 -13.83 10.78 16.68
C SER A 26 -14.98 9.87 17.14
N LYS A 27 -15.59 10.18 18.28
CA LYS A 27 -16.72 9.38 18.79
C LYS A 27 -17.89 9.41 17.81
N GLU A 28 -18.10 10.56 17.17
CA GLU A 28 -19.16 10.85 16.21
C GLU A 28 -18.97 10.06 14.90
N GLU A 29 -17.74 10.02 14.39
CA GLU A 29 -17.38 9.23 13.20
C GLU A 29 -17.58 7.74 13.44
N LEU A 30 -17.15 7.25 14.60
CA LEU A 30 -17.35 5.85 15.00
C LEU A 30 -18.83 5.51 15.14
N ARG A 31 -19.62 6.45 15.70
CA ARG A 31 -21.07 6.29 15.82
C ARG A 31 -21.72 6.16 14.44
N LEU A 32 -21.39 7.07 13.53
CA LEU A 32 -21.93 7.06 12.16
C LEU A 32 -21.58 5.76 11.42
N LEU A 33 -20.34 5.28 11.55
CA LEU A 33 -19.91 4.02 10.94
C LEU A 33 -20.70 2.82 11.49
N ALA A 34 -20.84 2.74 12.82
CA ALA A 34 -21.56 1.66 13.49
C ALA A 34 -23.08 1.71 13.19
N ASP A 35 -23.68 2.90 13.17
CA ASP A 35 -25.09 3.14 12.83
C ASP A 35 -25.40 2.70 11.40
N ASN A 36 -24.55 3.07 10.44
CA ASN A 36 -24.72 2.68 9.04
C ASN A 36 -24.62 1.16 8.86
N ALA A 37 -23.80 0.49 9.67
CA ALA A 37 -23.74 -0.97 9.72
C ALA A 37 -24.90 -1.61 10.50
N GLY A 38 -25.70 -0.79 11.20
CA GLY A 38 -26.89 -1.13 11.99
C GLY A 38 -26.60 -1.79 13.33
N TYR A 39 -25.45 -1.46 13.93
CA TYR A 39 -25.25 -1.69 15.36
C TYR A 39 -26.08 -0.69 16.17
N PRO A 40 -26.57 -1.06 17.36
CA PRO A 40 -27.12 -0.09 18.27
C PRO A 40 -25.99 0.85 18.72
N THR A 41 -26.20 2.16 18.67
CA THR A 41 -25.17 3.16 19.06
C THR A 41 -25.60 4.11 20.18
N GLN A 42 -26.88 4.09 20.58
CA GLN A 42 -27.37 4.93 21.66
C GLN A 42 -26.70 4.53 22.99
N ALA A 43 -26.19 5.54 23.71
CA ALA A 43 -25.53 5.43 25.03
C ALA A 43 -24.19 4.68 25.09
N TYR A 44 -23.57 4.31 23.96
CA TYR A 44 -22.27 3.60 23.99
C TYR A 44 -21.07 4.51 24.29
N THR A 45 -20.10 3.92 24.98
CA THR A 45 -18.76 4.50 25.18
C THR A 45 -17.99 4.52 23.87
N LYS A 46 -16.97 5.40 23.76
CA LYS A 46 -16.07 5.41 22.59
C LYS A 46 -15.45 4.03 22.35
N THR A 47 -15.08 3.32 23.41
CA THR A 47 -14.48 1.98 23.33
C THR A 47 -15.43 0.92 22.76
N ALA A 48 -16.72 0.96 23.08
CA ALA A 48 -17.71 0.07 22.48
C ALA A 48 -17.92 0.39 20.99
N LEU A 49 -18.01 1.67 20.64
CA LEU A 49 -18.13 2.09 19.24
C LEU A 49 -16.89 1.70 18.42
N GLN A 50 -15.69 1.76 19.01
CA GLN A 50 -14.46 1.27 18.37
C GLN A 50 -14.53 -0.23 18.07
N LYS A 51 -15.02 -1.06 19.02
CA LYS A 51 -15.20 -2.50 18.77
C LYS A 51 -16.15 -2.78 17.60
N TYR A 52 -17.27 -2.06 17.51
CA TYR A 52 -18.20 -2.22 16.39
C TYR A 52 -17.60 -1.74 15.07
N ALA A 53 -16.93 -0.59 15.08
CA ALA A 53 -16.19 -0.11 13.92
C ALA A 53 -15.15 -1.14 13.43
N GLU A 54 -14.43 -1.81 14.34
CA GLU A 54 -13.45 -2.84 14.00
C GLU A 54 -14.11 -4.07 13.36
N ARG A 55 -15.31 -4.43 13.84
CA ARG A 55 -16.11 -5.50 13.21
C ARG A 55 -16.55 -5.10 11.80
N VAL A 56 -16.99 -3.86 11.59
CA VAL A 56 -17.37 -3.34 10.27
C VAL A 56 -16.20 -3.34 9.30
N GLU A 57 -15.03 -2.84 9.72
CA GLU A 57 -13.84 -2.78 8.85
C GLU A 57 -13.36 -4.20 8.46
N ARG A 58 -13.56 -5.18 9.34
CA ARG A 58 -13.31 -6.61 9.05
C ARG A 58 -14.43 -7.30 8.28
N SER A 59 -15.47 -6.57 7.88
CA SER A 59 -16.66 -7.11 7.20
C SER A 59 -17.34 -8.27 7.97
N LEU A 60 -17.33 -8.21 9.30
CA LEU A 60 -18.01 -9.19 10.15
C LEU A 60 -19.51 -8.91 10.23
N LEU A 61 -20.30 -9.97 10.41
CA LEU A 61 -21.76 -9.88 10.48
C LEU A 61 -22.21 -9.06 11.70
N CYS A 62 -23.21 -8.20 11.50
CA CYS A 62 -23.90 -7.48 12.56
C CYS A 62 -25.07 -8.34 13.08
N TYR A 63 -24.83 -9.11 14.14
CA TYR A 63 -25.84 -10.01 14.72
C TYR A 63 -27.09 -9.32 15.27
N TYR A 64 -27.01 -8.02 15.54
CA TYR A 64 -28.18 -7.24 15.98
C TYR A 64 -29.29 -7.22 14.93
N LYS A 65 -28.95 -7.38 13.64
CA LYS A 65 -29.89 -7.46 12.51
C LYS A 65 -30.50 -8.85 12.32
N CYS A 66 -29.95 -9.88 12.94
CA CYS A 66 -30.35 -11.26 12.69
C CYS A 66 -31.58 -11.67 13.52
N SER A 67 -32.41 -12.57 13.03
CA SER A 67 -33.51 -13.17 13.81
C SER A 67 -32.98 -14.07 14.93
N ASN A 68 -33.86 -14.51 15.86
CA ASN A 68 -33.41 -15.41 16.92
C ASN A 68 -33.03 -16.79 16.38
N GLU A 69 -33.72 -17.23 15.33
CA GLU A 69 -33.48 -18.48 14.61
C GLU A 69 -32.11 -18.44 13.91
N GLU A 70 -31.80 -17.34 13.23
CA GLU A 70 -30.48 -17.14 12.60
C GLU A 70 -29.34 -17.16 13.63
N LEU A 71 -29.52 -16.53 14.80
CA LEU A 71 -28.51 -16.57 15.87
C LEU A 71 -28.27 -17.99 16.40
N GLN A 72 -29.33 -18.79 16.54
CA GLN A 72 -29.20 -20.20 16.94
C GLN A 72 -28.49 -21.01 15.87
N GLN A 73 -28.85 -20.81 14.61
CA GLN A 73 -28.21 -21.48 13.48
C GLN A 73 -26.71 -21.15 13.42
N PHE A 74 -26.33 -19.87 13.51
CA PHE A 74 -24.92 -19.47 13.51
C PHE A 74 -24.13 -20.01 14.71
N ALA A 75 -24.78 -20.17 15.87
CA ALA A 75 -24.14 -20.78 17.03
C ALA A 75 -23.90 -22.28 16.79
N GLN A 76 -24.89 -22.98 16.23
CA GLN A 76 -24.79 -24.39 15.89
C GLN A 76 -23.71 -24.66 14.84
N GLU A 77 -23.69 -23.88 13.75
CA GLU A 77 -22.69 -23.99 12.67
C GLU A 77 -21.26 -23.78 13.18
N ARG A 78 -21.08 -22.97 14.22
CA ARG A 78 -19.79 -22.74 14.88
C ARG A 78 -19.48 -23.71 16.02
N GLY A 79 -20.34 -24.68 16.28
CA GLY A 79 -20.18 -25.62 17.40
C GLY A 79 -20.24 -24.97 18.78
N ILE A 80 -20.89 -23.80 18.91
CA ILE A 80 -21.06 -23.11 20.18
C ILE A 80 -22.25 -23.73 20.90
N ALA A 81 -22.01 -24.31 22.07
CA ALA A 81 -23.07 -24.88 22.90
C ALA A 81 -24.12 -23.81 23.24
N ALA A 82 -25.40 -24.16 23.10
CA ALA A 82 -26.48 -23.28 23.51
C ALA A 82 -26.34 -22.98 25.02
N PRO A 83 -26.45 -21.72 25.46
CA PRO A 83 -26.42 -21.38 26.87
C PRO A 83 -27.58 -22.11 27.58
N ALA A 84 -27.28 -22.72 28.72
CA ALA A 84 -28.29 -23.41 29.52
C ALA A 84 -29.39 -22.43 29.99
N GLY A 85 -30.65 -22.82 29.83
CA GLY A 85 -31.82 -22.06 30.28
C GLY A 85 -32.60 -21.37 29.15
N ALA A 86 -33.40 -20.37 29.51
CA ALA A 86 -34.22 -19.61 28.56
C ALA A 86 -33.35 -18.85 27.54
N PHE A 87 -33.84 -18.72 26.31
CA PHE A 87 -33.13 -18.05 25.23
C PHE A 87 -32.85 -16.57 25.58
N GLN A 88 -31.56 -16.21 25.67
CA GLN A 88 -31.12 -14.85 25.95
C GLN A 88 -30.36 -14.29 24.74
N ARG A 89 -31.05 -13.51 23.92
CA ARG A 89 -30.53 -12.93 22.66
C ARG A 89 -29.18 -12.22 22.85
N SER A 90 -29.05 -11.38 23.87
CA SER A 90 -27.81 -10.63 24.15
C SER A 90 -26.61 -11.53 24.48
N LYS A 91 -26.84 -12.67 25.13
CA LYS A 91 -25.80 -13.67 25.39
C LYS A 91 -25.34 -14.33 24.09
N PHE A 92 -26.29 -14.74 23.23
CA PHE A 92 -25.94 -15.30 21.91
C PHE A 92 -25.11 -14.32 21.08
N ILE A 93 -25.54 -13.06 20.98
CA ILE A 93 -24.79 -12.03 20.24
C ILE A 93 -23.37 -11.91 20.80
N THR A 94 -23.22 -11.70 22.11
CA THR A 94 -21.89 -11.56 22.75
C THR A 94 -21.00 -12.79 22.52
N THR A 95 -21.56 -14.00 22.62
CA THR A 95 -20.80 -15.24 22.42
C THR A 95 -20.38 -15.40 20.96
N LEU A 96 -21.27 -15.12 20.00
CA LEU A 96 -20.97 -15.18 18.57
C LEU A 96 -19.92 -14.13 18.17
N GLU A 97 -20.06 -12.89 18.68
CA GLU A 97 -19.07 -11.84 18.46
C GLU A 97 -17.71 -12.23 19.02
N SER A 98 -17.66 -12.87 20.19
CA SER A 98 -16.41 -13.36 20.78
C SER A 98 -15.80 -14.50 19.97
N ALA A 99 -16.62 -15.42 19.45
CA ALA A 99 -16.16 -16.49 18.57
C ALA A 99 -15.55 -15.95 17.26
N ASP A 100 -16.15 -14.92 16.66
CA ASP A 100 -15.60 -14.25 15.47
C ASP A 100 -14.23 -13.61 15.74
N GLN A 101 -13.96 -13.18 16.98
CA GLN A 101 -12.67 -12.62 17.35
C GLN A 101 -11.56 -13.67 17.47
N GLN A 102 -11.95 -14.90 17.81
CA GLN A 102 -11.03 -16.02 18.00
C GLN A 102 -10.96 -16.95 16.78
N THR A 103 -11.66 -16.63 15.70
CA THR A 103 -11.71 -17.48 14.52
C THR A 103 -10.32 -17.63 13.90
N THR A 104 -9.79 -18.85 13.95
CA THR A 104 -8.60 -19.27 13.22
C THR A 104 -9.03 -19.99 11.95
N PHE A 105 -8.24 -19.89 10.89
CA PHE A 105 -8.46 -20.67 9.66
C PHE A 105 -7.33 -21.68 9.49
N GLU A 106 -7.32 -22.68 10.37
CA GLU A 106 -6.23 -23.67 10.51
C GLU A 106 -6.01 -24.48 9.23
N ARG A 107 -7.09 -24.70 8.47
CA ARG A 107 -7.10 -25.50 7.25
C ARG A 107 -6.88 -24.69 5.98
N PHE A 108 -6.39 -23.45 6.08
CA PHE A 108 -6.09 -22.63 4.89
C PHE A 108 -5.14 -23.35 3.91
N MET A 109 -4.18 -24.10 4.45
CA MET A 109 -3.21 -24.84 3.63
C MET A 109 -3.77 -26.14 3.02
N ASP A 110 -4.92 -26.62 3.49
CA ASP A 110 -5.62 -27.77 2.94
C ASP A 110 -6.43 -27.40 1.70
N LEU A 111 -6.71 -26.11 1.47
CA LEU A 111 -7.37 -25.64 0.27
C LEU A 111 -6.53 -26.00 -0.97
N ALA A 112 -7.20 -26.22 -2.11
CA ALA A 112 -6.50 -26.34 -3.38
C ALA A 112 -5.73 -25.04 -3.71
N PRO A 113 -4.57 -25.11 -4.40
CA PRO A 113 -3.79 -23.92 -4.76
C PRO A 113 -4.60 -22.81 -5.45
N GLU A 114 -5.54 -23.18 -6.31
CA GLU A 114 -6.41 -22.28 -7.06
C GLU A 114 -7.29 -21.46 -6.11
N LEU A 115 -7.84 -22.10 -5.07
CA LEU A 115 -8.65 -21.41 -4.06
C LEU A 115 -7.81 -20.48 -3.19
N ARG A 116 -6.57 -20.88 -2.84
CA ARG A 116 -5.65 -19.99 -2.12
C ARG A 116 -5.31 -18.75 -2.96
N ILE A 117 -5.07 -18.93 -4.25
CA ILE A 117 -4.83 -17.85 -5.22
C ILE A 117 -6.02 -16.88 -5.24
N SER A 118 -7.25 -17.37 -5.37
CA SER A 118 -8.44 -16.51 -5.35
C SER A 118 -8.56 -15.68 -4.06
N VAL A 119 -8.21 -16.26 -2.89
CA VAL A 119 -8.18 -15.53 -1.62
C VAL A 119 -7.12 -14.43 -1.64
N TYR A 120 -5.93 -14.72 -2.17
CA TYR A 120 -4.87 -13.72 -2.30
C TYR A 120 -5.26 -12.59 -3.27
N GLU A 121 -5.85 -12.91 -4.42
CA GLU A 121 -6.33 -11.91 -5.39
C GLU A 121 -7.38 -11.00 -4.76
N TYR A 122 -8.34 -11.57 -4.04
CA TYR A 122 -9.35 -10.80 -3.32
C TYR A 122 -8.73 -9.85 -2.28
N TYR A 123 -7.76 -10.35 -1.50
CA TYR A 123 -7.02 -9.52 -0.54
C TYR A 123 -6.24 -8.39 -1.23
N LEU A 124 -5.52 -8.71 -2.31
CA LEU A 124 -4.69 -7.76 -3.05
C LEU A 124 -5.52 -6.72 -3.80
N ALA A 125 -6.70 -7.08 -4.30
CA ALA A 125 -7.63 -6.17 -4.96
C ALA A 125 -8.16 -5.08 -4.02
N GLY A 126 -8.21 -5.34 -2.71
CA GLY A 126 -8.55 -4.36 -1.69
C GLY A 126 -7.44 -3.34 -1.38
N LEU A 127 -6.20 -3.59 -1.86
CA LEU A 127 -5.07 -2.68 -1.60
C LEU A 127 -5.09 -1.47 -2.55
N PRO A 128 -4.55 -0.32 -2.13
CA PRO A 128 -4.33 0.80 -3.03
C PRO A 128 -3.45 0.39 -4.21
N LYS A 129 -3.84 0.80 -5.43
CA LYS A 129 -3.09 0.51 -6.66
C LYS A 129 -1.64 1.00 -6.64
N VAL A 130 -1.39 2.10 -5.91
CA VAL A 130 -0.05 2.66 -5.68
C VAL A 130 0.22 2.64 -4.19
N LEU A 131 1.28 1.94 -3.77
CA LEU A 131 1.72 1.90 -2.38
C LEU A 131 2.87 2.88 -2.15
N TYR A 132 2.72 3.69 -1.11
CA TYR A 132 3.73 4.61 -0.60
C TYR A 132 4.45 3.98 0.58
N CYS A 133 5.79 4.08 0.61
CA CYS A 133 6.65 3.37 1.55
C CYS A 133 6.23 1.90 1.67
N PRO A 134 6.31 1.16 0.54
CA PRO A 134 5.75 -0.17 0.48
C PRO A 134 6.43 -1.08 1.50
N VAL A 135 5.62 -1.81 2.26
CA VAL A 135 6.07 -2.97 3.03
C VAL A 135 5.54 -4.24 2.38
N GLN A 136 6.09 -5.39 2.75
CA GLN A 136 5.53 -6.66 2.30
C GLN A 136 4.16 -6.91 2.95
N PRO A 137 3.18 -7.47 2.20
CA PRO A 137 1.87 -7.75 2.76
C PRO A 137 2.01 -8.74 3.92
N PRO A 138 1.31 -8.56 5.06
CA PRO A 138 1.40 -9.45 6.22
C PRO A 138 1.24 -10.93 5.88
N LEU A 139 0.34 -11.27 4.94
CA LEU A 139 0.14 -12.64 4.48
C LEU A 139 1.44 -13.29 3.98
N SER A 140 2.29 -12.54 3.27
CA SER A 140 3.58 -13.04 2.75
C SER A 140 4.63 -13.33 3.83
N ARG A 141 4.35 -12.98 5.08
CA ARG A 141 5.24 -13.17 6.23
C ARG A 141 4.86 -14.37 7.09
N ILE A 142 3.70 -14.98 6.86
CA ILE A 142 3.19 -16.09 7.68
C ILE A 142 4.07 -17.34 7.51
N CYS A 143 4.27 -17.79 6.28
CA CYS A 143 5.13 -18.92 5.97
C CYS A 143 5.70 -18.83 4.55
N ARG A 144 6.72 -19.65 4.26
CA ARG A 144 7.42 -19.64 2.95
C ARG A 144 6.48 -19.98 1.79
N ARG A 145 5.54 -20.91 1.97
CA ARG A 145 4.61 -21.33 0.91
C ARG A 145 3.63 -20.22 0.53
N ILE A 146 2.99 -19.59 1.51
CA ILE A 146 2.12 -18.42 1.26
C ILE A 146 2.93 -17.31 0.59
N ARG A 147 4.15 -17.05 1.06
CA ARG A 147 5.05 -16.07 0.45
C ARG A 147 5.30 -16.32 -1.03
N THR A 148 5.66 -17.55 -1.41
CA THR A 148 5.95 -17.90 -2.81
C THR A 148 4.74 -17.78 -3.71
N GLU A 149 3.54 -18.00 -3.15
CA GLU A 149 2.29 -17.87 -3.89
C GLU A 149 1.87 -16.39 -4.03
N ILE A 150 1.84 -15.62 -2.94
CA ILE A 150 1.27 -14.25 -2.94
C ILE A 150 2.20 -13.18 -3.52
N MET A 151 3.52 -13.30 -3.32
CA MET A 151 4.45 -12.23 -3.67
C MET A 151 4.50 -11.89 -5.17
N PRO A 152 4.47 -12.86 -6.10
CA PRO A 152 4.40 -12.56 -7.53
C PRO A 152 3.13 -11.77 -7.89
N MET A 153 1.98 -12.16 -7.36
CA MET A 153 0.72 -11.44 -7.57
C MET A 153 0.78 -10.03 -6.99
N PHE A 154 1.29 -9.87 -5.78
CA PHE A 154 1.47 -8.55 -5.15
C PHE A 154 2.32 -7.61 -6.03
N CYS A 155 3.45 -8.10 -6.55
CA CYS A 155 4.34 -7.32 -7.41
C CYS A 155 3.74 -7.01 -8.79
N ASN A 156 2.85 -7.86 -9.28
CA ASN A 156 2.17 -7.68 -10.56
C ASN A 156 0.93 -6.76 -10.45
N MET A 157 0.20 -6.79 -9.34
CA MET A 157 -1.03 -6.02 -9.16
C MET A 157 -0.77 -4.60 -8.64
N THR A 158 0.41 -4.35 -8.07
CA THR A 158 0.71 -3.13 -7.32
C THR A 158 1.81 -2.30 -7.96
N LEU A 159 1.70 -0.98 -7.88
CA LEU A 159 2.77 -0.03 -8.20
C LEU A 159 3.42 0.47 -6.92
N PHE A 160 4.74 0.61 -6.92
CA PHE A 160 5.50 0.99 -5.72
C PHE A 160 6.09 2.38 -5.85
N TRP A 161 5.82 3.24 -4.89
CA TRP A 161 6.44 4.54 -4.77
C TRP A 161 7.64 4.47 -3.83
N LEU A 162 8.82 4.77 -4.36
CA LEU A 162 10.10 4.65 -3.70
C LEU A 162 10.74 6.03 -3.57
N ASP A 163 10.76 6.57 -2.36
CA ASP A 163 11.45 7.81 -2.06
C ASP A 163 12.97 7.58 -1.94
N MET A 164 13.72 8.54 -2.44
CA MET A 164 15.18 8.60 -2.39
C MET A 164 15.62 9.90 -1.73
N SER A 165 16.70 9.80 -0.98
CA SER A 165 17.39 10.92 -0.35
C SER A 165 18.77 11.14 -0.96
N VAL A 166 19.18 12.41 -0.99
CA VAL A 166 20.53 12.81 -1.37
C VAL A 166 21.45 12.61 -0.18
N HIS A 167 22.50 11.81 -0.36
CA HIS A 167 23.55 11.62 0.63
C HIS A 167 24.88 12.19 0.13
N GLY A 168 25.57 12.93 0.99
CA GLY A 168 26.84 13.60 0.66
C GLY A 168 26.64 15.07 0.27
N ALA A 169 27.72 15.86 0.31
CA ALA A 169 27.70 17.28 -0.03
C ALA A 169 28.17 17.55 -1.47
N GLY A 170 27.54 18.52 -2.13
CA GLY A 170 27.96 19.02 -3.45
C GLY A 170 27.76 18.02 -4.60
N GLN A 171 28.67 18.05 -5.58
CA GLN A 171 28.62 17.21 -6.80
C GLN A 171 28.98 15.74 -6.54
N ALA A 172 29.51 15.40 -5.36
CA ALA A 172 29.81 14.03 -4.96
C ALA A 172 28.62 13.30 -4.33
N GLY A 173 27.43 13.91 -4.35
CA GLY A 173 26.22 13.31 -3.80
C GLY A 173 25.85 11.99 -4.48
N LYS A 174 25.22 11.09 -3.70
CA LYS A 174 24.62 9.85 -4.20
C LYS A 174 23.16 9.80 -3.79
N LEU A 175 22.32 9.24 -4.65
CA LEU A 175 20.94 8.95 -4.31
C LEU A 175 20.88 7.56 -3.67
N ARG A 176 20.23 7.49 -2.50
CA ARG A 176 19.91 6.22 -1.85
C ARG A 176 18.41 6.16 -1.61
N PHE A 177 17.86 4.95 -1.71
CA PHE A 177 16.55 4.68 -1.15
C PHE A 177 16.60 4.90 0.36
N ASN A 178 15.51 5.38 0.97
CA ASN A 178 15.50 5.47 2.43
C ASN A 178 15.50 4.05 3.04
N ALA A 179 15.62 3.98 4.37
CA ALA A 179 15.80 2.72 5.08
C ALA A 179 14.62 1.75 4.85
N ASP A 180 13.39 2.26 4.82
CA ASP A 180 12.18 1.46 4.64
C ASP A 180 12.07 0.91 3.22
N GLU A 181 12.27 1.75 2.20
CA GLU A 181 12.29 1.33 0.80
C GLU A 181 13.43 0.32 0.55
N SER A 182 14.61 0.55 1.13
CA SER A 182 15.73 -0.40 1.02
C SER A 182 15.37 -1.75 1.63
N SER A 183 14.74 -1.76 2.82
CA SER A 183 14.31 -2.99 3.49
C SER A 183 13.24 -3.73 2.70
N PHE A 184 12.29 -2.99 2.11
CA PHE A 184 11.29 -3.55 1.21
C PHE A 184 11.92 -4.24 0.01
N LEU A 185 12.80 -3.53 -0.70
CA LEU A 185 13.47 -4.02 -1.91
C LEU A 185 14.36 -5.24 -1.62
N LEU A 186 15.11 -5.23 -0.52
CA LEU A 186 15.87 -6.40 -0.06
C LEU A 186 14.95 -7.57 0.25
N GLY A 187 13.81 -7.27 0.86
CA GLY A 187 12.81 -8.23 1.24
C GLY A 187 12.11 -8.90 0.05
N LEU A 188 11.95 -8.23 -1.10
CA LEU A 188 11.45 -8.87 -2.33
C LEU A 188 12.30 -10.10 -2.73
N GLY A 189 13.55 -10.15 -2.26
CA GLY A 189 14.48 -11.24 -2.48
C GLY A 189 15.12 -11.18 -3.86
N HIS A 190 16.20 -11.94 -4.03
CA HIS A 190 16.93 -12.06 -5.29
C HIS A 190 16.31 -13.09 -6.23
N SER A 191 15.06 -13.47 -6.00
CA SER A 191 14.42 -14.47 -6.85
C SER A 191 14.27 -13.90 -8.25
N GLU A 192 14.84 -14.58 -9.24
CA GLU A 192 14.72 -14.25 -10.66
C GLU A 192 13.24 -14.18 -11.14
N THR A 193 12.34 -14.77 -10.35
CA THR A 193 10.89 -14.78 -10.55
C THR A 193 10.17 -13.53 -10.04
N MET A 194 10.78 -12.72 -9.16
CA MET A 194 10.14 -11.51 -8.64
C MET A 194 10.28 -10.38 -9.64
N ARG A 195 9.14 -9.97 -10.21
CA ARG A 195 9.05 -8.91 -11.21
C ARG A 195 8.01 -7.90 -10.75
N VAL A 196 8.44 -6.65 -10.65
CA VAL A 196 7.60 -5.53 -10.27
C VAL A 196 6.98 -4.91 -11.52
N ARG A 197 5.65 -4.77 -11.56
CA ARG A 197 4.97 -4.19 -12.73
C ARG A 197 5.43 -2.76 -13.04
N GLY A 198 5.64 -1.95 -12.01
CA GLY A 198 6.17 -0.60 -12.17
C GLY A 198 6.49 0.08 -10.86
N VAL A 199 7.34 1.10 -10.95
CA VAL A 199 7.81 1.90 -9.81
C VAL A 199 7.67 3.39 -10.10
N PHE A 200 7.41 4.16 -9.05
CA PHE A 200 7.64 5.59 -9.00
C PHE A 200 8.91 5.82 -8.19
N LEU A 201 9.91 6.48 -8.77
CA LEU A 201 11.10 6.91 -8.08
C LEU A 201 10.98 8.41 -7.84
N SER A 202 11.03 8.82 -6.58
CA SER A 202 10.98 10.22 -6.20
C SER A 202 12.24 10.62 -5.48
N VAL A 203 12.75 11.78 -5.81
CA VAL A 203 13.82 12.44 -5.04
C VAL A 203 13.29 13.78 -4.57
N GLU A 204 13.48 14.01 -3.28
CA GLU A 204 13.32 15.31 -2.67
C GLU A 204 14.69 15.85 -2.28
N SER A 205 14.95 17.10 -2.60
CA SER A 205 16.15 17.76 -2.13
C SER A 205 15.88 19.22 -1.89
N VAL A 206 16.50 19.75 -0.84
CA VAL A 206 16.78 21.17 -0.71
C VAL A 206 18.06 21.41 -1.50
N MET A 207 17.95 21.49 -2.82
CA MET A 207 19.09 21.93 -3.63
C MET A 207 19.34 23.42 -3.33
N VAL A 208 20.61 23.84 -3.29
CA VAL A 208 20.95 25.27 -3.22
C VAL A 208 20.32 25.97 -4.43
N GLY A 209 19.31 26.82 -4.18
CA GLY A 209 18.52 27.50 -5.23
C GLY A 209 17.21 26.83 -5.65
N LEU A 210 16.87 25.66 -5.09
CA LEU A 210 15.60 24.95 -5.32
C LEU A 210 15.04 24.39 -3.99
N PRO A 211 14.67 25.24 -3.02
CA PRO A 211 13.94 24.78 -1.85
C PRO A 211 12.60 24.17 -2.26
N ASP A 212 12.25 23.02 -1.67
CA ASP A 212 10.97 22.33 -1.86
C ASP A 212 10.63 21.88 -3.30
N TYR A 213 11.64 21.50 -4.07
CA TYR A 213 11.43 20.90 -5.39
C TYR A 213 11.46 19.37 -5.33
N ARG A 214 10.46 18.74 -5.94
CA ARG A 214 10.36 17.28 -6.06
C ARG A 214 10.44 16.86 -7.51
N MET A 215 11.18 15.79 -7.75
CA MET A 215 11.17 15.10 -9.03
C MET A 215 10.69 13.68 -8.86
N CYS A 216 9.82 13.26 -9.76
CA CYS A 216 9.21 11.94 -9.80
C CYS A 216 9.39 11.34 -11.20
N LEU A 217 9.97 10.14 -11.26
CA LEU A 217 10.04 9.29 -12.43
C LEU A 217 9.07 8.12 -12.22
N TYR A 218 8.08 7.98 -13.08
CA TYR A 218 7.38 6.72 -13.26
C TYR A 218 8.10 5.88 -14.32
N ALA A 219 8.32 4.61 -14.02
CA ALA A 219 8.82 3.62 -14.95
C ALA A 219 8.10 2.29 -14.72
N GLY A 220 7.48 1.75 -15.76
CA GLY A 220 6.75 0.49 -15.64
C GLY A 220 6.38 -0.14 -16.98
N ILE A 221 5.87 -1.35 -16.88
CA ILE A 221 5.33 -2.12 -18.00
C ILE A 221 3.81 -2.14 -17.87
N ARG A 222 3.14 -1.65 -18.91
CA ARG A 222 1.70 -1.60 -19.03
C ARG A 222 1.25 -2.56 -20.14
N GLU A 223 -0.06 -2.76 -20.24
CA GLU A 223 -0.66 -3.59 -21.29
C GLU A 223 -0.38 -3.01 -22.69
N ASP A 224 -0.29 -1.68 -22.80
CA ASP A 224 0.08 -0.93 -24.01
C ASP A 224 1.61 -0.84 -24.24
N GLY A 225 2.42 -1.47 -23.38
CA GLY A 225 3.87 -1.55 -23.51
C GLY A 225 4.64 -0.77 -22.45
N LEU A 226 5.84 -0.29 -22.82
CA LEU A 226 6.73 0.43 -21.91
C LEU A 226 6.24 1.85 -21.70
N SER A 227 6.24 2.31 -20.45
CA SER A 227 5.91 3.70 -20.14
C SER A 227 6.92 4.28 -19.16
N THR A 228 7.55 5.39 -19.58
CA THR A 228 8.23 6.32 -18.69
C THR A 228 7.44 7.61 -18.62
N LYS A 229 7.45 8.23 -17.44
CA LYS A 229 6.98 9.61 -17.30
C LYS A 229 7.80 10.31 -16.24
N VAL A 230 8.42 11.42 -16.61
CA VAL A 230 9.13 12.29 -15.67
C VAL A 230 8.29 13.52 -15.40
N GLN A 231 8.11 13.84 -14.12
CA GLN A 231 7.53 15.09 -13.69
C GLN A 231 8.44 15.72 -12.65
N ALA A 232 8.58 17.03 -12.70
CA ALA A 232 9.25 17.77 -11.65
C ALA A 232 8.41 19.01 -11.37
N GLY A 233 8.30 19.34 -10.09
CA GLY A 233 7.44 20.43 -9.64
C GLY A 233 7.70 20.77 -8.18
N PRO A 234 7.13 21.89 -7.71
CA PRO A 234 7.13 22.19 -6.29
C PRO A 234 6.40 21.09 -5.52
N ARG A 235 6.78 20.92 -4.26
CA ARG A 235 6.12 20.01 -3.33
C ARG A 235 4.66 20.43 -3.16
N ALA A 236 3.73 19.50 -3.40
CA ALA A 236 2.30 19.79 -3.37
C ALA A 236 1.74 19.99 -1.94
N ASP A 237 2.47 19.56 -0.92
CA ASP A 237 2.02 19.50 0.50
C ASP A 237 2.33 20.78 1.29
N SER A 238 2.94 21.79 0.67
CA SER A 238 3.17 23.06 1.34
C SER A 238 1.90 23.90 1.24
N ASP A 239 0.92 23.60 2.10
CA ASP A 239 -0.36 24.31 2.23
C ASP A 239 -0.23 25.83 2.51
N SER A 240 0.98 26.35 2.66
CA SER A 240 1.23 27.72 3.13
C SER A 240 2.24 28.54 2.35
N THR A 241 2.88 28.03 1.29
CA THR A 241 3.90 28.81 0.57
C THR A 241 3.52 29.09 -0.88
N VAL A 242 3.35 30.39 -1.16
CA VAL A 242 3.48 30.95 -2.51
C VAL A 242 4.88 30.59 -3.00
N VAL A 243 5.00 29.50 -3.76
CA VAL A 243 6.28 29.12 -4.35
C VAL A 243 6.68 30.21 -5.32
N ALA A 244 7.73 30.96 -4.99
CA ALA A 244 8.26 31.98 -5.87
C ALA A 244 8.50 31.37 -7.27
N PRO A 245 8.09 32.06 -8.35
CA PRO A 245 8.25 31.52 -9.68
C PRO A 245 9.73 31.28 -9.96
N LEU A 246 10.05 30.05 -10.39
CA LEU A 246 11.42 29.70 -10.77
C LEU A 246 11.94 30.66 -11.85
N ASP A 247 13.19 31.09 -11.69
CA ASP A 247 13.88 31.88 -12.71
C ASP A 247 14.03 31.07 -14.02
N ALA A 248 14.30 31.77 -15.12
CA ALA A 248 14.38 31.16 -16.44
C ALA A 248 15.53 30.14 -16.56
N ALA A 249 16.66 30.36 -15.88
CA ALA A 249 17.81 29.46 -15.90
C ALA A 249 17.50 28.16 -15.16
N THR A 250 16.87 28.25 -13.99
CA THR A 250 16.42 27.13 -13.17
C THR A 250 15.36 26.30 -13.90
N LYS A 251 14.37 26.95 -14.54
CA LYS A 251 13.39 26.25 -15.42
C LYS A 251 14.07 25.50 -16.56
N LYS A 252 15.06 26.12 -17.21
CA LYS A 252 15.83 25.50 -18.31
C LYS A 252 16.64 24.30 -17.81
N ARG A 253 17.25 24.39 -16.63
CA ARG A 253 17.98 23.28 -15.99
C ARG A 253 17.05 22.11 -15.67
N VAL A 254 15.91 22.36 -15.04
CA VAL A 254 14.91 21.32 -14.74
C VAL A 254 14.44 20.61 -16.01
N ARG A 255 14.12 21.35 -17.08
CA ARG A 255 13.70 20.75 -18.36
C ARG A 255 14.78 19.87 -18.99
N ARG A 256 16.04 20.28 -18.91
CA ARG A 256 17.18 19.47 -19.39
C ARG A 256 17.31 18.19 -18.59
N MET A 257 17.23 18.28 -17.26
CA MET A 257 17.25 17.12 -16.37
C MET A 257 16.10 16.16 -16.67
N GLN A 258 14.87 16.64 -16.80
CA GLN A 258 13.70 15.83 -17.15
C GLN A 258 13.90 15.09 -18.47
N LYS A 259 14.38 15.79 -19.52
CA LYS A 259 14.64 15.19 -20.83
C LYS A 259 15.74 14.12 -20.76
N ALA A 260 16.81 14.36 -20.00
CA ALA A 260 17.89 13.40 -19.81
C ALA A 260 17.40 12.13 -19.10
N ILE A 261 16.59 12.28 -18.04
CA ILE A 261 16.01 11.15 -17.32
C ILE A 261 15.08 10.36 -18.22
N ASP A 262 14.16 11.03 -18.92
CA ASP A 262 13.19 10.34 -19.77
C ASP A 262 13.86 9.54 -20.89
N THR A 263 14.87 10.13 -21.55
CA THR A 263 15.65 9.47 -22.60
C THR A 263 16.38 8.24 -22.07
N ASN A 264 17.09 8.38 -20.95
CA ASN A 264 17.92 7.30 -20.39
C ASN A 264 17.06 6.22 -19.70
N ALA A 265 15.98 6.59 -19.03
CA ALA A 265 15.04 5.64 -18.42
C ALA A 265 14.32 4.81 -19.50
N SER A 266 13.94 5.44 -20.61
CA SER A 266 13.39 4.74 -21.77
C SER A 266 14.38 3.71 -22.33
N ALA A 267 15.67 4.03 -22.38
CA ALA A 267 16.70 3.08 -22.81
C ALA A 267 16.81 1.89 -21.85
N VAL A 268 16.75 2.12 -20.54
CA VAL A 268 16.71 1.05 -19.53
C VAL A 268 15.50 0.15 -19.78
N LEU A 269 14.29 0.70 -19.93
CA LEU A 269 13.09 -0.09 -20.16
C LEU A 269 13.13 -0.87 -21.48
N LYS A 270 13.67 -0.30 -22.57
CA LYS A 270 13.89 -1.03 -23.83
C LYS A 270 14.78 -2.24 -23.62
N SER A 271 15.85 -2.11 -22.83
CA SER A 271 16.73 -3.24 -22.49
C SER A 271 16.02 -4.32 -21.67
N VAL A 272 15.07 -3.95 -20.80
CA VAL A 272 14.24 -4.91 -20.05
C VAL A 272 13.41 -5.76 -21.01
N VAL A 273 12.75 -5.13 -21.99
CA VAL A 273 11.93 -5.85 -22.98
C VAL A 273 12.79 -6.76 -23.86
N GLN A 274 13.95 -6.29 -24.32
CA GLN A 274 14.87 -7.10 -25.13
C GLN A 274 15.34 -8.37 -24.41
N ARG A 275 15.44 -8.34 -23.07
CA ARG A 275 15.79 -9.51 -22.23
C ARG A 275 14.61 -10.42 -21.92
N GLY A 276 13.47 -10.27 -22.60
CA GLY A 276 12.26 -11.04 -22.32
C GLY A 276 11.53 -10.61 -21.04
N GLY A 277 11.84 -9.43 -20.50
CA GLY A 277 11.24 -8.87 -19.28
C GLY A 277 9.83 -8.32 -19.49
N LYS A 278 8.98 -8.95 -20.33
CA LYS A 278 7.60 -8.49 -20.56
C LYS A 278 6.74 -8.50 -19.29
N GLU A 279 7.16 -9.25 -18.28
CA GLU A 279 6.39 -9.49 -17.05
C GLU A 279 6.76 -8.54 -15.90
N GLY A 280 7.73 -7.64 -16.08
CA GLY A 280 8.05 -6.61 -15.08
C GLY A 280 9.54 -6.33 -14.89
N LEU A 281 9.81 -5.40 -13.98
CA LEU A 281 11.13 -4.91 -13.59
C LEU A 281 11.75 -5.82 -12.54
N LYS A 282 13.01 -6.22 -12.77
CA LYS A 282 13.83 -6.87 -11.74
C LYS A 282 14.51 -5.82 -10.87
N MET A 283 15.07 -6.26 -9.74
CA MET A 283 15.78 -5.37 -8.81
C MET A 283 16.92 -4.59 -9.49
N ARG A 284 17.70 -5.24 -10.35
CA ARG A 284 18.76 -4.57 -11.14
C ARG A 284 18.23 -3.45 -12.04
N ASP A 285 17.00 -3.56 -12.52
CA ASP A 285 16.38 -2.56 -13.41
C ASP A 285 15.96 -1.34 -12.59
N ILE A 286 15.41 -1.55 -11.38
CA ILE A 286 15.08 -0.49 -10.44
C ILE A 286 16.35 0.29 -10.03
N TYR A 287 17.45 -0.40 -9.75
CA TYR A 287 18.74 0.25 -9.47
C TYR A 287 19.33 0.97 -10.69
N ALA A 288 19.18 0.44 -11.91
CA ALA A 288 19.59 1.13 -13.12
C ALA A 288 18.79 2.43 -13.32
N LEU A 289 17.48 2.41 -13.08
CA LEU A 289 16.63 3.60 -13.09
C LEU A 289 17.05 4.62 -12.02
N ARG A 290 17.38 4.16 -10.81
CA ARG A 290 17.97 5.00 -9.75
C ARG A 290 19.24 5.71 -10.24
N SER A 291 20.16 4.97 -10.87
CA SER A 291 21.40 5.54 -11.41
C SER A 291 21.16 6.54 -12.54
N VAL A 292 20.12 6.35 -13.36
CA VAL A 292 19.70 7.35 -14.37
C VAL A 292 19.27 8.65 -13.69
N VAL A 293 18.43 8.55 -12.65
CA VAL A 293 17.97 9.71 -11.89
C VAL A 293 19.14 10.41 -11.19
N GLU A 294 20.03 9.65 -10.56
CA GLU A 294 21.24 10.15 -9.88
C GLU A 294 22.15 10.93 -10.83
N LYS A 295 22.49 10.37 -12.00
CA LYS A 295 23.36 11.04 -12.98
C LYS A 295 22.77 12.35 -13.49
N ALA A 296 21.46 12.39 -13.76
CA ALA A 296 20.81 13.59 -14.24
C ALA A 296 20.64 14.65 -13.13
N TRP A 297 20.52 14.21 -11.88
CA TRP A 297 20.37 15.09 -10.71
C TRP A 297 21.64 15.89 -10.41
N PHE A 298 22.80 15.26 -10.55
CA PHE A 298 24.11 15.87 -10.26
C PHE A 298 24.83 16.46 -11.49
N ALA A 299 24.21 16.40 -12.67
CA ALA A 299 24.69 17.06 -13.90
C ALA A 299 24.34 18.55 -13.93
#